data_AF-A0A518DWR0-F1
#
_entry.id   AF-A0A518DWR0-F1
#
_cell.length_a   1.000
_cell.length_b   1.000
_cell.length_c   1.000
_cell.angle_alpha   90.00
_cell.angle_beta   90.00
_cell.angle_gamma   90.00
#
_symmetry.space_group_name_H-M   'P 1'
#
loop_
_entity.id
_entity.type
_entity.pdbx_description
1 polymer ?
#
loop_
_entity_poly.entity_id
_entity_poly.type
_entity_poly.pdbx_seq_one_letter_code
_entity_poly.pdbx_strand_id
1 'polypeptide(L)' 'MNKFIVFGKRHLDYLTSEFTSYYNTRCAHMERDHLPPVREEPEEVETLTMEQIEVKSHVGGLVKSFERKAA' A
#
# COMPACT_ATOMS: atom_id res chain seq x y z
N MET A 1 -25.51 -9.21 -16.84
CA MET A 1 -24.23 -8.86 -16.17
C MET A 1 -23.28 -8.37 -17.23
N ASN A 2 -23.08 -7.05 -17.36
CA ASN A 2 -22.07 -6.47 -18.27
C ASN A 2 -21.68 -5.10 -17.69
N LYS A 3 -20.72 -5.08 -16.77
CA LYS A 3 -20.11 -3.84 -16.27
C LYS A 3 -18.76 -3.69 -16.96
N PHE A 4 -18.65 -2.69 -17.81
CA PHE A 4 -17.38 -2.33 -18.44
C PHE A 4 -16.88 -1.05 -17.80
N ILE A 5 -15.57 -0.98 -17.58
CA ILE A 5 -14.90 0.24 -17.14
C ILE A 5 -14.11 0.73 -18.34
N VAL A 6 -14.41 1.95 -18.79
CA VAL A 6 -13.77 2.56 -19.95
C VAL A 6 -12.71 3.52 -19.47
N PHE A 7 -11.50 3.36 -19.97
CA PHE A 7 -10.37 4.23 -19.68
C PHE A 7 -9.78 4.78 -20.98
N GLY A 8 -9.35 6.04 -20.96
CA GLY A 8 -8.43 6.53 -21.98
C GLY A 8 -7.08 5.83 -21.82
N LYS A 9 -6.44 5.43 -22.92
CA LYS A 9 -5.16 4.67 -22.91
C LYS A 9 -4.13 5.26 -21.94
N ARG A 10 -3.89 6.57 -22.03
CA ARG A 10 -2.91 7.28 -21.17
C ARG A 10 -3.21 7.11 -19.67
N HIS A 11 -4.49 7.11 -19.30
CA HIS A 11 -4.87 6.96 -17.90
C HIS A 11 -4.75 5.51 -17.43
N LEU A 12 -5.07 4.55 -18.30
CA LEU A 12 -4.85 3.13 -18.01
C LEU A 12 -3.36 2.82 -17.83
N ASP A 13 -2.50 3.36 -18.70
CA ASP A 13 -1.04 3.20 -18.62
C ASP A 13 -0.50 3.80 -17.30
N TYR A 14 -1.01 4.98 -16.91
CA TYR A 14 -0.69 5.60 -15.63
C TYR A 14 -1.08 4.72 -14.44
N LEU A 15 -2.33 4.27 -14.35
CA LEU A 15 -2.80 3.43 -13.24
C LEU A 15 -2.03 2.12 -13.15
N THR A 16 -1.72 1.50 -14.28
CA THR A 16 -1.00 0.22 -14.32
C THR A 16 0.45 0.39 -13.88
N SER A 17 1.13 1.46 -14.33
CA SER A 17 2.51 1.75 -13.91
C SER A 17 2.59 2.13 -12.43
N GLU A 18 1.66 2.93 -11.94
CA GLU A 18 1.55 3.33 -10.53
C GLU A 18 1.31 2.09 -9.65
N PHE A 19 0.35 1.24 -10.03
CA PHE A 19 0.06 0.00 -9.29
C PHE A 19 1.26 -0.94 -9.26
N THR A 20 1.93 -1.14 -10.40
CA THR A 20 3.11 -2.03 -10.47
C THR A 20 4.24 -1.52 -9.57
N SER A 21 4.50 -0.21 -9.59
CA SER A 21 5.48 0.43 -8.71
C SER A 21 5.11 0.25 -7.23
N TYR A 22 3.85 0.55 -6.88
CA TYR A 22 3.35 0.38 -5.51
C TYR A 22 3.48 -1.07 -5.02
N TYR A 23 3.01 -2.04 -5.81
CA TYR A 23 3.03 -3.45 -5.43
C TYR A 23 4.45 -3.95 -5.17
N ASN A 24 5.37 -3.64 -6.08
CA ASN A 24 6.76 -4.12 -5.99
C ASN A 24 7.59 -3.42 -4.91
N THR A 25 7.26 -2.19 -4.52
CA THR A 25 8.08 -1.41 -3.57
C THR A 25 7.48 -1.30 -2.16
N ARG A 26 6.15 -1.38 -2.02
CA ARG A 26 5.44 -1.13 -0.75
C ARG A 26 4.74 -2.37 -0.18
N CYS A 27 4.22 -3.25 -1.04
CA CYS A 27 3.33 -4.33 -0.60
C CYS A 27 4.08 -5.65 -0.34
N ALA A 28 5.27 -5.82 -0.91
CA ALA A 28 6.07 -7.02 -0.73
C ALA A 28 6.80 -7.02 0.62
N HIS A 29 6.08 -7.34 1.71
CA HIS A 29 6.71 -7.77 2.95
C HIS A 29 7.36 -9.14 2.72
N MET A 30 8.54 -9.16 2.09
CA MET A 30 9.32 -10.37 1.84
C MET A 30 10.45 -10.60 2.84
N GLU A 31 10.50 -9.83 3.93
CA GLU A 31 11.51 -10.03 5.00
C GLU A 31 11.56 -11.48 5.48
N ARG A 32 10.43 -12.19 5.38
CA ARG A 32 10.27 -13.58 5.80
C ARG A 32 10.30 -14.61 4.65
N ASP A 33 10.45 -14.16 3.41
CA ASP A 33 10.48 -14.98 2.19
C ASP A 33 9.37 -16.07 2.17
N HIS A 34 9.75 -17.35 2.08
CA HIS A 34 8.84 -18.50 2.09
C HIS A 34 8.70 -19.18 3.46
N LEU A 35 9.24 -18.58 4.53
CA LEU A 35 9.21 -19.21 5.85
C LEU A 35 7.80 -19.15 6.45
N PRO A 36 7.35 -20.21 7.14
CA PRO A 36 6.04 -20.23 7.77
C PRO A 36 5.90 -19.08 8.79
N PRO A 37 4.68 -18.56 9.02
CA PRO A 37 4.45 -17.48 9.99
C PRO A 37 5.02 -17.86 11.36
N VAL A 38 5.88 -17.02 11.94
CA VAL A 38 6.29 -17.19 13.35
C VAL A 38 5.24 -16.55 14.24
N ARG A 39 4.95 -17.25 15.34
CA ARG A 39 3.97 -16.87 16.34
C ARG A 39 4.63 -16.17 17.53
N GLU A 40 5.66 -15.38 17.29
CA GLU A 40 6.21 -14.49 18.31
C GLU A 40 5.19 -13.37 18.53
N GLU A 41 4.78 -13.20 19.77
CA GLU A 41 3.93 -12.07 20.14
C GLU A 41 4.76 -10.79 19.98
N PRO A 42 4.34 -9.83 19.15
CA PRO A 42 5.06 -8.59 19.00
C PRO A 42 5.06 -7.84 20.35
N GLU A 43 6.17 -7.16 20.64
CA GLU A 43 6.23 -6.25 21.79
C GLU A 43 5.13 -5.19 21.69
N GLU A 44 4.66 -4.70 22.84
CA GLU A 44 3.72 -3.57 22.87
C GLU A 44 4.37 -2.36 22.20
N VAL A 45 3.85 -2.00 21.03
CA VAL A 45 4.26 -0.79 20.31
C VAL A 45 3.46 0.40 20.81
N GLU A 46 4.13 1.55 20.96
CA GLU A 46 3.47 2.80 21.30
C GLU A 46 2.36 3.12 20.29
N THR A 47 1.17 3.45 20.82
CA THR A 47 0.04 3.81 19.98
C THR A 47 0.26 5.21 19.41
N LEU A 48 0.24 5.32 18.09
CA LEU A 48 0.35 6.60 17.39
C LEU A 48 -0.93 7.41 17.49
N THR A 49 -0.81 8.73 17.67
CA THR A 49 -1.93 9.65 17.49
C THR A 49 -2.10 10.01 16.00
N MET A 50 -3.30 10.39 15.59
CA MET A 50 -3.59 10.76 14.19
C MET A 50 -2.71 11.91 13.67
N GLU A 51 -2.26 12.80 14.56
CA GLU A 51 -1.39 13.92 14.23
C GLU A 51 0.01 13.48 13.80
N GLN A 52 0.44 12.30 14.24
CA GLN A 52 1.73 11.69 13.93
C GLN A 52 1.68 10.84 12.65
N ILE A 53 0.51 10.67 12.05
CA ILE A 53 0.28 9.81 10.88
C ILE A 53 0.08 10.67 9.63
N GLU A 54 0.76 10.30 8.55
CA GLU A 54 0.53 10.80 7.20
C GLU A 54 -0.22 9.74 6.39
N VAL A 55 -1.27 10.15 5.67
CA VAL A 55 -2.01 9.28 4.76
C VAL A 55 -1.61 9.59 3.33
N LYS A 56 -0.94 8.65 2.67
CA LYS A 56 -0.58 8.75 1.25
C LYS A 56 -1.57 7.96 0.41
N SER A 57 -2.04 8.59 -0.66
CA SER A 57 -2.95 7.97 -1.63
C SER A 57 -2.18 7.48 -2.84
N HIS A 58 -2.47 6.26 -3.27
CA HIS A 58 -1.89 5.61 -4.45
C HIS A 58 -3.00 5.07 -5.35
N VAL A 59 -2.66 4.73 -6.59
CA VAL A 59 -3.53 4.07 -7.58
C VAL A 59 -4.79 4.91 -7.81
N GLY A 60 -4.59 6.19 -8.12
CA GLY A 60 -5.68 7.15 -8.28
C GLY A 60 -6.56 7.35 -7.03
N GLY A 61 -6.05 7.05 -5.83
CA GLY A 61 -6.75 7.23 -4.56
C GLY A 61 -7.53 6.01 -4.05
N LEU A 62 -7.49 4.89 -4.77
CA LEU A 62 -8.11 3.64 -4.34
C LEU A 62 -7.35 2.96 -3.20
N VAL A 63 -6.04 3.20 -3.11
CA VAL A 63 -5.17 2.63 -2.08
C VAL A 63 -4.69 3.75 -1.16
N LYS A 64 -4.84 3.55 0.15
CA LYS A 64 -4.31 4.46 1.18
C LYS A 64 -3.23 3.74 1.98
N SER A 65 -2.05 4.33 2.09
CA SER A 65 -1.00 3.89 2.99
C SER A 65 -0.88 4.87 4.16
N PHE A 66 -0.71 4.32 5.36
CA PHE A 66 -0.51 5.08 6.59
C PHE A 66 0.97 5.01 6.96
N GLU A 67 1.62 6.16 7.08
CA GLU A 67 3.04 6.27 7.43
C GLU A 67 3.21 7.19 8.64
N ARG A 68 4.32 7.06 9.38
CA ARG A 68 4.68 8.07 10.39
C ARG A 68 5.16 9.33 9.69
N LYS A 69 4.74 10.51 10.18
CA LYS A 69 5.31 11.78 9.72
C LYS A 69 6.81 11.81 10.03
N ALA A 70 7.61 12.27 9.07
CA ALA A 70 9.02 12.57 9.33
C ALA A 70 9.12 13.76 10.30
N ALA A 71 10.03 13.67 11.27
CA ALA A 71 10.28 14.71 12.27
C ALA A 71 10.94 15.96 11.65
#